data_AF-A0A2L2YZT2-F1
#
_entry.id   AF-A0A2L2YZT2-F1
#
_cell.length_a   1.000
_cell.length_b   1.000
_cell.length_c   1.000
_cell.angle_alpha   90.00
_cell.angle_beta   90.00
_cell.angle_gamma   90.00
#
_symmetry.space_group_name_H-M   'P 1'
#
loop_
_entity.id
_entity.type
_entity.pdbx_description
1 polymer ?
#
loop_
_entity_poly.entity_id
_entity_poly.type
_entity_poly.pdbx_seq_one_letter_code
_entity_poly.pdbx_strand_id
1 'polypeptide(L)'
;MDTHKISKASFIGHSMGGLAAMELALIAPERVEKIVIEDVSPKEPVPELYYIFGAMIEEQIDCFEHSTNADTEASLNQKLRECIYR
;
A
#
# COMPACT_ATOMS: atom_id res chain seq x y z
N MET A 1 -6.27 -13.38 3.81
CA MET A 1 -5.91 -14.29 4.92
C MET A 1 -6.58 -15.65 4.77
N ASP A 2 -7.88 -15.71 4.51
CA ASP A 2 -8.64 -16.98 4.42
C ASP A 2 -8.17 -17.90 3.29
N THR A 3 -7.88 -17.35 2.10
CA THR A 3 -7.29 -18.08 0.97
C THR A 3 -6.02 -18.85 1.36
N HIS A 4 -5.21 -18.26 2.24
CA HIS A 4 -3.96 -18.85 2.72
C HIS A 4 -4.11 -19.54 4.08
N LYS A 5 -5.35 -19.68 4.58
CA LYS A 5 -5.68 -20.30 5.88
C LYS A 5 -4.91 -19.67 7.07
N ILE A 6 -4.70 -18.36 7.02
CA ILE A 6 -4.06 -17.61 8.10
C ILE A 6 -5.15 -17.05 9.01
N SER A 7 -5.21 -17.53 10.25
CA SER A 7 -6.20 -17.06 11.23
C SER A 7 -5.81 -15.71 11.83
N LYS A 8 -4.54 -15.51 12.18
CA LYS A 8 -4.01 -14.30 12.82
C LYS A 8 -2.60 -14.00 12.32
N ALA A 9 -2.24 -12.73 12.13
CA ALA A 9 -0.91 -12.33 11.66
C ALA A 9 -0.44 -11.01 12.28
N SER A 10 0.88 -10.78 12.21
CA SER A 10 1.47 -9.46 12.46
C SER A 10 1.65 -8.72 11.14
N PHE A 11 1.44 -7.41 11.15
CA PHE A 11 1.51 -6.56 9.96
C PHE A 11 2.62 -5.52 10.10
N ILE A 12 3.28 -5.22 8.99
CA ILE A 12 4.18 -4.07 8.87
C ILE A 12 3.62 -3.20 7.76
N GLY A 13 3.35 -1.94 8.05
CA GLY A 13 2.79 -0.99 7.10
C GLY A 13 3.63 0.27 7.03
N HIS A 14 4.07 0.62 5.82
CA HIS A 14 4.74 1.88 5.52
C HIS A 14 3.73 2.83 4.87
N SER A 15 3.74 4.12 5.26
CA SER A 15 2.90 5.16 4.66
C SER A 15 1.42 4.74 4.60
N MET A 16 0.78 4.76 3.43
CA MET A 16 -0.62 4.32 3.26
C MET A 16 -0.85 2.86 3.70
N GLY A 17 0.14 1.98 3.54
CA GLY A 17 0.06 0.60 4.05
C GLY A 17 -0.03 0.54 5.57
N GLY A 18 0.52 1.55 6.27
CA GLY A 18 0.36 1.74 7.70
C GLY A 18 -1.08 2.03 8.09
N LEU A 19 -1.75 2.95 7.38
CA LEU A 19 -3.18 3.26 7.60
C LEU A 19 -4.07 2.03 7.35
N ALA A 20 -3.80 1.27 6.29
CA ALA A 20 -4.53 0.04 6.00
C ALA A 20 -4.34 -1.02 7.11
N ALA A 21 -3.13 -1.15 7.66
CA ALA A 21 -2.87 -2.06 8.78
C ALA A 21 -3.55 -1.59 10.08
N MET A 22 -3.61 -0.28 10.34
CA MET A 22 -4.36 0.28 11.47
C MET A 22 -5.86 -0.03 11.34
N GLU A 23 -6.44 0.22 10.16
CA GLU A 23 -7.86 -0.02 9.90
C GLU A 23 -8.22 -1.49 10.05
N LEU A 24 -7.38 -2.41 9.55
CA LEU A 24 -7.56 -3.85 9.74
C LEU A 24 -7.58 -4.24 11.22
N ALA A 25 -6.70 -3.64 12.03
CA ALA A 25 -6.64 -3.89 13.47
C ALA A 25 -7.90 -3.39 14.20
N LEU A 26 -8.57 -2.35 13.70
CA LEU A 26 -9.82 -1.85 14.25
C LEU A 26 -11.03 -2.68 13.83
N ILE A 27 -11.12 -3.06 12.54
CA ILE A 27 -12.25 -3.81 11.98
C ILE A 27 -12.23 -5.29 12.43
N ALA A 28 -11.05 -5.90 12.52
CA ALA A 28 -10.88 -7.33 12.79
C ALA A 28 -9.72 -7.60 13.76
N PRO A 29 -9.80 -7.11 15.01
CA PRO A 29 -8.71 -7.21 15.99
C PRO A 29 -8.30 -8.66 16.28
N GLU A 30 -9.22 -9.62 16.19
CA GLU A 30 -8.93 -11.05 16.38
C GLU A 30 -8.01 -11.62 15.29
N ARG A 31 -7.93 -10.95 14.14
CA ARG A 31 -7.06 -11.31 13.00
C ARG A 31 -5.68 -10.68 13.08
N VAL A 32 -5.46 -9.73 13.99
CA VAL A 32 -4.23 -8.96 14.11
C VAL A 32 -3.53 -9.24 15.44
N GLU A 33 -2.29 -9.72 15.37
CA GLU A 33 -1.44 -9.98 16.54
C GLU A 33 -0.72 -8.70 16.99
N LYS A 34 0.01 -8.08 16.06
CA LYS A 34 0.80 -6.85 16.28
C LYS A 34 0.88 -6.06 14.98
N ILE A 35 1.12 -4.76 15.09
CA ILE A 35 1.40 -3.88 13.95
C ILE A 35 2.68 -3.09 14.19
N VAL A 36 3.50 -2.96 13.15
CA VAL A 36 4.62 -2.01 13.09
C VAL A 36 4.30 -1.02 11.98
N ILE A 37 4.42 0.27 12.29
CA ILE A 37 3.99 1.34 11.40
C ILE A 37 5.15 2.28 11.20
N GLU A 38 5.41 2.61 9.95
CA GLU A 38 6.52 3.45 9.56
C GLU A 38 6.03 4.62 8.71
N ASP A 39 6.51 5.81 9.09
CA ASP A 39 6.26 7.11 8.46
C ASP A 39 4.77 7.48 8.24
N VAL A 40 3.90 7.05 9.15
CA VAL A 40 2.50 7.52 9.21
C VAL A 40 1.97 7.44 10.65
N SER A 41 0.94 8.25 10.95
CA SER A 41 0.26 8.26 12.24
C SER A 41 -1.26 8.23 12.07
N PRO A 42 -2.05 7.75 13.07
CA PRO A 42 -3.51 7.69 13.01
C PRO A 42 -4.11 9.08 13.19
N LYS A 43 -3.89 9.95 12.21
CA LYS A 43 -4.41 11.32 12.18
C LYS A 43 -5.14 11.51 10.86
N GLU A 44 -6.25 12.23 10.89
CA GLU A 44 -6.90 12.68 9.66
C GLU A 44 -5.89 13.48 8.82
N PRO A 45 -5.67 13.10 7.56
CA PRO A 45 -4.86 13.89 6.65
C PRO A 45 -5.53 15.25 6.44
N VAL A 46 -4.74 16.31 6.35
CA VAL A 46 -5.27 17.61 5.91
C VAL A 46 -5.79 17.47 4.45
N PRO A 47 -6.87 18.17 4.07
CA PRO A 47 -7.49 18.04 2.74
C PRO A 47 -6.49 18.20 1.59
N GLU A 48 -5.50 19.09 1.72
CA GLU A 48 -4.45 19.33 0.73
C GLU A 48 -3.60 18.09 0.44
N LEU A 49 -3.39 17.26 1.46
CA LEU A 49 -2.61 16.03 1.35
C LEU A 49 -3.35 14.96 0.52
N TYR A 50 -4.69 14.95 0.52
CA TYR A 50 -5.47 14.09 -0.37
C TYR A 50 -5.27 14.45 -1.84
N TYR A 51 -5.15 15.73 -2.19
CA TYR A 51 -4.89 16.14 -3.57
C TYR A 51 -3.49 15.73 -4.03
N ILE A 52 -2.50 15.84 -3.15
CA ILE A 52 -1.13 15.41 -3.45
C ILE A 52 -1.08 13.88 -3.62
N PHE A 53 -1.67 13.12 -2.69
CA PHE A 53 -1.73 11.66 -2.84
C PHE A 53 -2.53 11.24 -4.07
N GLY A 54 -3.64 11.92 -4.37
CA GLY A 54 -4.42 11.69 -5.59
C GLY A 54 -3.57 11.87 -6.84
N ALA A 55 -2.87 13.00 -6.98
CA ALA A 55 -2.01 13.26 -8.12
C ALA A 55 -0.84 12.26 -8.22
N MET A 56 -0.22 11.90 -7.09
CA MET A 56 0.84 10.88 -7.06
C MET A 56 0.32 9.49 -7.47
N ILE A 57 -0.87 9.11 -7.00
CA ILE A 57 -1.52 7.84 -7.36
C ILE A 57 -1.90 7.86 -8.84
N GLU A 58 -2.45 8.94 -9.36
CA GLU A 58 -2.78 9.09 -10.79
C GLU A 58 -1.52 8.97 -11.65
N GLU A 59 -0.44 9.66 -11.32
CA GLU A 59 0.84 9.56 -12.05
C GLU A 59 1.42 8.14 -11.98
N GLN A 60 1.31 7.46 -10.83
CA GLN A 60 1.71 6.06 -10.70
C GLN A 60 0.78 5.11 -11.48
N ILE A 61 -0.52 5.36 -11.53
CA ILE A 61 -1.48 4.54 -12.28
C ILE A 61 -1.24 4.68 -13.78
N ASP A 62 -0.97 5.90 -14.28
CA ASP A 62 -0.58 6.14 -15.67
C ASP A 62 0.69 5.36 -16.04
N CYS A 63 1.64 5.22 -15.10
CA CYS A 63 2.82 4.38 -15.27
C CYS A 63 2.48 2.87 -15.33
N PHE A 64 1.33 2.45 -14.82
CA PHE A 64 0.88 1.06 -14.73
C PHE A 64 -0.15 0.64 -15.79
N GLU A 65 -0.78 1.57 -16.51
CA GLU A 65 -1.83 1.27 -17.51
C GLU A 65 -1.37 0.36 -18.67
N HIS A 66 -0.07 0.06 -18.75
CA HIS A 66 0.51 -0.84 -19.76
C HIS A 66 1.05 -2.16 -19.21
N SER A 67 0.74 -2.49 -17.95
CA SER A 67 1.09 -3.79 -17.38
C SER A 67 0.14 -4.89 -17.87
N THR A 68 0.69 -5.97 -18.41
CA THR A 68 -0.08 -7.11 -18.93
C THR A 68 0.24 -8.36 -18.11
N ASN A 69 -0.63 -9.38 -18.17
CA ASN A 69 -0.37 -10.68 -17.51
C ASN A 69 0.89 -11.41 -18.03
N ALA A 70 1.54 -10.89 -19.08
CA ALA A 70 2.82 -11.38 -19.60
C ALA A 70 4.04 -10.72 -18.94
N ASP A 71 3.85 -9.65 -18.16
CA ASP A 71 4.94 -8.98 -17.46
C ASP A 71 5.41 -9.82 -16.26
N THR A 72 6.71 -10.12 -16.23
CA THR A 72 7.35 -10.74 -15.08
C THR A 72 7.59 -9.71 -13.99
N GLU A 73 7.75 -10.16 -12.75
CA GLU A 73 8.08 -9.31 -11.60
C GLU A 73 9.34 -8.45 -11.85
N ALA A 74 10.31 -8.98 -12.59
CA ALA A 74 11.52 -8.25 -12.99
C ALA A 74 11.23 -7.13 -14.00
N SER A 75 10.41 -7.41 -15.02
CA SER A 75 9.94 -6.41 -16.01
C SER A 75 9.22 -5.26 -15.31
N LEU A 76 8.32 -5.60 -14.39
CA LEU A 76 7.54 -4.63 -13.64
C LEU A 76 8.42 -3.76 -12.74
N ASN A 77 9.37 -4.37 -12.01
CA ASN A 77 10.32 -3.65 -11.16
C ASN A 77 11.24 -2.70 -11.93
N GLN A 78 11.62 -3.05 -13.16
CA GLN A 78 12.39 -2.17 -14.03
C GLN A 78 11.55 -0.96 -14.47
N LYS A 79 10.33 -1.19 -14.98
CA LYS A 79 9.40 -0.13 -15.39
C LYS A 79 9.10 0.85 -14.23
N LEU A 80 8.91 0.31 -13.03
CA LEU A 80 8.72 1.08 -11.79
C LEU A 80 9.89 2.01 -11.50
N ARG A 81 11.13 1.50 -11.62
CA ARG A 81 12.32 2.34 -11.41
C ARG A 81 12.42 3.45 -12.44
N GLU A 82 12.19 3.14 -13.71
CA GLU A 82 12.25 4.12 -14.80
C GLU A 82 11.17 5.21 -14.67
N CYS A 83 10.02 4.88 -14.09
CA CYS A 83 8.92 5.83 -13.87
C CYS A 83 9.12 6.70 -12.61
N ILE A 84 9.52 6.09 -11.49
CA ILE A 84 9.66 6.78 -10.19
C ILE A 84 10.91 7.67 -10.15
N TYR A 85 11.97 7.31 -10.88
CA TYR A 85 13.27 7.99 -10.83
C TYR A 85 13.63 8.75 -12.11
N ARG A 86 12.64 9.29 -12.83
CA ARG A 86 12.91 10.23 -13.94
C ARG A 86 13.69 11.46 -13.49
#